data_AF-A0A3E0H1B7-F1
#
_entry.id   AF-A0A3E0H1B7-F1
#
_cell.length_a   1.000
_cell.length_b   1.000
_cell.length_c   1.000
_cell.angle_alpha   90.00
_cell.angle_beta   90.00
_cell.angle_gamma   90.00
#
_symmetry.space_group_name_H-M   'P 1'
#
loop_
_entity.id
_entity.type
_entity.pdbx_description
1 polymer ?
#
loop_
_entity_poly.entity_id
_entity_poly.type
_entity_poly.pdbx_seq_one_letter_code
_entity_poly.pdbx_strand_id
1 'polypeptide(L)'
;MPKSPRATPKPSKMSLFRDYLVLLCDLRFSRYLTVQMLPIFYVLLVIGGVGVIGQFVWDAFAQTLLRGTVFLIATPMAVLIWVSACRALTEFLLAVFRMSEDVNRLAGIRPTVDKLDKFINGPSWISRLVGAVQTTNQQAKAPRATPAIHPEKTP
;
A
#
# COMPACT_ATOMS: atom_id res chain seq x y z
N MET A 1 9.05 -9.26 41.90
CA MET A 1 9.47 -10.52 41.24
C MET A 1 10.11 -10.18 39.90
N PRO A 2 11.43 -10.37 39.69
CA PRO A 2 12.05 -10.18 38.38
C PRO A 2 11.75 -11.40 37.48
N LYS A 3 11.26 -11.15 36.26
CA LYS A 3 10.95 -12.18 35.26
C LYS A 3 12.25 -12.70 34.64
N SER A 4 12.42 -14.03 34.63
CA SER A 4 13.58 -14.73 34.06
C SER A 4 13.88 -14.35 32.60
N PRO A 5 15.17 -14.30 32.19
CA PRO A 5 15.56 -14.08 30.81
C PRO A 5 15.09 -15.24 29.91
N ARG A 6 14.36 -14.90 28.84
CA ARG A 6 13.84 -15.85 27.86
C ARG A 6 15.01 -16.42 27.05
N ALA A 7 15.30 -17.71 27.19
CA ALA A 7 16.31 -18.39 26.39
C ALA A 7 15.92 -18.34 24.91
N THR A 8 16.79 -17.77 24.07
CA THR A 8 16.66 -17.81 22.62
C THR A 8 17.05 -19.20 22.12
N PRO A 9 16.21 -19.90 21.35
CA PRO A 9 16.57 -21.20 20.81
C PRO A 9 17.69 -21.02 19.79
N LYS A 10 18.77 -21.80 19.95
CA LYS A 10 19.91 -21.84 19.04
C LYS A 10 19.39 -22.16 17.62
N PRO A 11 19.62 -21.30 16.62
CA PRO A 11 19.08 -21.54 15.28
C PRO A 11 19.72 -22.81 14.71
N SER A 12 18.90 -23.84 14.52
CA SER A 12 19.27 -25.03 13.78
C SER A 12 19.17 -24.71 12.29
N LYS A 13 20.11 -25.18 11.45
CA LYS A 13 20.03 -24.99 9.99
C LYS A 13 18.67 -25.43 9.43
N MET A 14 18.04 -26.42 10.07
CA MET A 14 16.73 -26.94 9.70
C MET A 14 15.58 -25.99 10.05
N SER A 15 15.68 -25.24 11.15
CA SER A 15 14.69 -24.20 11.48
C SER A 15 14.87 -22.97 10.59
N LEU A 16 16.12 -22.57 10.29
CA LEU A 16 16.39 -21.49 9.33
C LEU A 16 15.87 -21.82 7.94
N PHE A 17 16.04 -23.06 7.49
CA PHE A 17 15.50 -23.51 6.20
C PHE A 17 13.97 -23.51 6.21
N ARG A 18 13.34 -23.97 7.29
CA ARG A 18 11.88 -23.94 7.46
C ARG A 18 11.35 -22.51 7.52
N ASP A 19 12.00 -21.64 8.27
CA ASP A 19 11.64 -20.23 8.42
C ASP A 19 11.83 -19.50 7.09
N TYR A 20 12.88 -19.83 6.33
CA TYR A 20 13.10 -19.32 4.97
C TYR A 20 12.03 -19.80 3.99
N LEU A 21 11.63 -21.08 4.06
CA LEU A 21 10.51 -21.61 3.27
C LEU A 21 9.17 -20.99 3.66
N VAL A 22 8.96 -20.70 4.94
CA VAL A 22 7.76 -20.01 5.44
C VAL A 22 7.76 -18.54 5.02
N LEU A 23 8.91 -17.86 5.05
CA LEU A 23 9.08 -16.50 4.50
C LEU A 23 8.94 -16.47 2.96
N LEU A 24 9.23 -17.58 2.29
CA LEU A 24 8.92 -17.77 0.86
C LEU A 24 7.44 -17.98 0.59
N CYS A 25 6.68 -18.45 1.57
CA CYS A 25 5.26 -18.79 1.46
C CYS A 25 4.29 -17.80 2.16
N ASP A 26 4.76 -16.69 2.74
CA ASP A 26 3.88 -15.71 3.40
C ASP A 26 3.24 -14.75 2.38
N LEU A 27 1.92 -14.86 2.19
CA LEU A 27 1.11 -14.18 1.19
C LEU A 27 -0.03 -13.34 1.82
N ARG A 28 0.27 -12.61 2.90
CA ARG A 28 -0.69 -11.71 3.56
C ARG A 28 -0.61 -10.28 3.03
N PHE A 29 -1.21 -10.02 1.86
CA PHE A 29 -1.56 -8.66 1.47
C PHE A 29 -3.07 -8.50 1.30
N SER A 30 -3.63 -7.76 2.24
CA SER A 30 -5.01 -7.35 2.32
C SER A 30 -5.33 -6.33 1.21
N ARG A 31 -6.29 -6.69 0.35
CA ARG A 31 -7.26 -5.83 -0.35
C ARG A 31 -7.07 -5.57 -1.86
N TYR A 32 -8.24 -5.61 -2.52
CA TYR A 32 -8.62 -5.34 -3.91
C TYR A 32 -8.62 -6.54 -4.87
N LEU A 33 -9.73 -6.65 -5.61
CA LEU A 33 -10.26 -7.90 -6.17
C LEU A 33 -9.41 -8.54 -7.30
N THR A 34 -8.37 -7.85 -7.78
CA THR A 34 -7.31 -8.39 -8.66
C THR A 34 -6.11 -8.97 -7.89
N VAL A 35 -5.85 -8.50 -6.66
CA VAL A 35 -4.79 -9.01 -5.76
C VAL A 35 -5.17 -10.38 -5.17
N GLN A 36 -6.47 -10.68 -5.09
CA GLN A 36 -6.98 -11.92 -4.50
C GLN A 36 -6.81 -13.15 -5.40
N MET A 37 -6.69 -12.97 -6.72
CA MET A 37 -6.45 -14.05 -7.68
C MET A 37 -4.97 -14.42 -7.82
N LEU A 38 -4.07 -13.52 -7.40
CA LEU A 38 -2.62 -13.67 -7.45
C LEU A 38 -2.07 -14.85 -6.61
N PRO A 39 -2.53 -15.11 -5.37
CA PRO A 39 -2.11 -16.30 -4.63
C PRO A 39 -2.59 -17.60 -5.29
N ILE A 40 -3.76 -17.61 -5.93
CA ILE A 40 -4.24 -18.78 -6.69
C ILE A 40 -3.33 -19.04 -7.89
N PHE A 41 -2.91 -17.98 -8.60
CA PHE A 41 -1.97 -18.07 -9.71
C PHE A 41 -0.58 -18.57 -9.26
N TYR A 42 -0.09 -18.10 -8.11
CA TYR A 42 1.15 -18.58 -7.50
C TYR A 42 1.08 -20.08 -7.19
N VAL A 43 0.03 -20.51 -6.49
CA VAL A 43 -0.19 -21.93 -6.14
C VAL A 43 -0.28 -22.79 -7.41
N LEU A 44 -0.98 -22.32 -8.44
CA LEU A 44 -1.09 -23.01 -9.71
C LEU A 44 0.26 -23.12 -10.45
N LEU A 45 1.04 -22.04 -10.49
CA LEU A 45 2.38 -22.01 -11.10
C LEU A 45 3.37 -22.92 -10.37
N VAL A 46 3.33 -22.94 -9.04
CA VAL A 46 4.20 -23.78 -8.22
C VAL A 46 3.81 -25.25 -8.38
N ILE A 47 2.53 -25.59 -8.24
CA ILE A 47 2.05 -26.97 -8.43
C ILE A 47 2.32 -27.44 -9.86
N GLY A 48 2.03 -26.60 -10.85
CA GLY A 48 2.30 -26.89 -12.27
C GLY A 48 3.78 -27.14 -12.54
N GLY A 49 4.66 -26.27 -12.06
CA GLY A 49 6.10 -26.42 -12.26
C GLY A 49 6.70 -27.61 -11.51
N VAL A 50 6.28 -27.86 -10.27
CA VAL A 50 6.70 -29.07 -9.53
C VAL A 50 6.22 -30.33 -10.24
N GLY A 51 5.00 -30.32 -10.79
CA GLY A 51 4.46 -31.41 -11.60
C GLY A 51 5.28 -31.68 -12.86
N VAL A 52 5.64 -30.62 -13.59
CA VAL A 52 6.51 -30.70 -14.78
C VAL A 52 7.90 -31.23 -14.42
N ILE A 53 8.54 -30.69 -13.38
CA ILE A 53 9.85 -31.17 -12.90
C ILE A 53 9.77 -32.65 -12.52
N GLY A 54 8.71 -33.06 -11.81
CA GLY A 54 8.48 -34.46 -11.46
C GLY A 54 8.32 -35.36 -12.68
N GLN A 55 7.60 -34.89 -13.71
CA GLN A 55 7.43 -35.63 -14.96
C GLN A 55 8.75 -35.79 -15.72
N PHE A 56 9.61 -34.77 -15.73
CA PHE A 56 10.96 -34.86 -16.30
C PHE A 56 11.84 -35.86 -15.55
N VAL A 57 11.74 -35.92 -14.22
CA VAL A 57 12.47 -36.91 -13.41
C VAL A 57 11.98 -38.32 -13.76
N TRP A 58 10.67 -38.52 -13.84
CA TRP A 58 10.08 -39.81 -14.21
C TRP A 58 10.57 -40.28 -15.60
N ASP A 59 10.55 -39.38 -16.58
CA ASP A 59 11.01 -39.67 -17.94
C ASP A 59 12.53 -39.93 -17.99
N ALA A 60 13.32 -39.23 -17.17
CA ALA A 60 14.75 -39.48 -17.05
C ALA A 60 15.06 -40.89 -16.49
N PHE A 61 14.24 -41.38 -15.54
CA PHE A 61 14.34 -42.74 -15.02
C PHE A 61 13.91 -43.80 -16.03
N ALA A 62 12.92 -43.49 -16.90
CA ALA A 62 12.46 -44.41 -17.93
C ALA A 62 13.52 -44.72 -18.99
N GLN A 63 14.47 -43.81 -19.23
CA GLN A 63 15.54 -44.00 -20.20
C GLN A 63 16.75 -44.74 -19.61
N THR A 64 17.28 -44.28 -18.48
CA THR A 64 18.47 -44.89 -17.86
C THR A 64 18.55 -44.54 -16.38
N LEU A 65 18.89 -45.53 -15.55
CA LEU A 65 19.07 -45.37 -14.10
C LEU A 65 20.09 -44.27 -13.75
N LEU A 66 21.19 -44.18 -14.51
CA LEU A 66 22.22 -43.15 -14.30
C LEU A 66 21.68 -41.73 -14.53
N ARG A 67 20.87 -41.54 -15.59
CA ARG A 67 20.28 -40.25 -15.96
C ARG A 67 19.24 -39.80 -14.93
N GLY A 68 18.43 -40.73 -14.42
CA GLY A 68 17.51 -40.48 -13.33
C GLY A 68 18.20 -39.99 -12.05
N THR A 69 19.30 -40.62 -11.65
CA THR A 69 20.05 -40.22 -10.43
C THR A 69 20.64 -38.81 -10.55
N VAL A 70 21.19 -38.45 -11.71
CA VAL A 70 21.71 -37.09 -11.95
C VAL A 70 20.58 -36.05 -11.86
N PHE A 71 19.42 -36.35 -12.46
CA PHE A 71 18.24 -35.48 -12.38
C PHE A 71 17.69 -35.37 -10.96
N LEU A 72 17.74 -36.44 -10.17
CA LEU A 72 17.27 -36.43 -8.78
C LEU A 72 18.09 -35.48 -7.89
N ILE A 73 19.40 -35.41 -8.12
CA ILE A 73 20.29 -34.47 -7.42
C ILE A 73 20.09 -33.03 -7.93
N ALA A 74 19.78 -32.85 -9.21
CA ALA A 74 19.51 -31.54 -9.81
C ALA A 74 18.11 -30.99 -9.46
N THR A 75 17.15 -31.87 -9.16
CA THR A 75 15.75 -31.54 -8.83
C THR A 75 15.59 -30.49 -7.72
N PRO A 76 16.21 -30.62 -6.54
CA PRO A 76 16.08 -29.62 -5.49
C PRO A 76 16.56 -28.23 -5.94
N MET A 77 17.61 -28.16 -6.75
CA MET A 77 18.08 -26.90 -7.34
C MET A 77 17.06 -26.33 -8.34
N ALA A 78 16.52 -27.17 -9.22
CA ALA A 78 15.52 -26.76 -10.21
C ALA A 78 14.24 -26.23 -9.54
N VAL A 79 13.77 -26.88 -8.47
CA VAL A 79 12.60 -26.44 -7.69
C VAL A 79 12.86 -25.09 -7.03
N LEU A 80 14.04 -24.87 -6.44
CA LEU A 80 14.39 -23.59 -5.82
C LEU A 80 14.40 -22.44 -6.84
N ILE A 81 15.00 -22.68 -8.01
CA ILE A 81 15.02 -21.70 -9.11
C ILE A 81 13.59 -21.40 -9.57
N TRP A 82 12.76 -22.44 -9.76
CA TRP A 82 11.38 -22.28 -10.20
C TRP A 82 10.53 -21.49 -9.20
N VAL A 83 10.59 -21.85 -7.92
CA VAL A 83 9.85 -21.16 -6.85
C VAL A 83 10.32 -19.70 -6.72
N SER A 84 11.62 -19.44 -6.85
CA SER A 84 12.18 -18.09 -6.86
C SER A 84 11.67 -17.27 -8.06
N ALA A 85 11.64 -17.85 -9.26
CA ALA A 85 11.10 -17.21 -10.45
C ALA A 85 9.59 -16.92 -10.31
N CYS A 86 8.81 -17.86 -9.77
CA CYS A 86 7.39 -17.65 -9.48
C CYS A 86 7.19 -16.50 -8.48
N ARG A 87 8.05 -16.40 -7.46
CA ARG A 87 8.03 -15.29 -6.50
C ARG A 87 8.35 -13.95 -7.16
N ALA A 88 9.41 -13.87 -7.95
CA ALA A 88 9.77 -12.64 -8.65
C ALA A 88 8.67 -12.20 -9.64
N LEU A 89 8.07 -13.15 -10.35
CA LEU A 89 6.97 -12.88 -11.28
C LEU A 89 5.72 -12.36 -10.54
N THR A 90 5.37 -12.96 -9.40
CA THR A 90 4.22 -12.53 -8.60
C THR A 90 4.44 -11.19 -7.91
N GLU A 91 5.66 -10.92 -7.43
CA GLU A 91 6.05 -9.60 -6.92
C GLU A 91 6.00 -8.53 -8.02
N PHE A 92 6.47 -8.86 -9.23
CA PHE A 92 6.38 -7.98 -10.40
C PHE A 92 4.92 -7.69 -10.79
N LEU A 93 4.09 -8.73 -10.90
CA LEU A 93 2.66 -8.57 -11.19
C LEU A 93 1.96 -7.70 -10.13
N LEU A 94 2.24 -7.94 -8.84
CA LEU A 94 1.70 -7.13 -7.76
C LEU A 94 2.14 -5.67 -7.86
N ALA A 95 3.42 -5.41 -8.17
CA ALA A 95 3.94 -4.06 -8.34
C ALA A 95 3.25 -3.32 -9.50
N VAL A 96 3.03 -4.00 -10.62
CA VAL A 96 2.33 -3.43 -11.78
C VAL A 96 0.86 -3.13 -11.45
N PHE A 97 0.16 -4.06 -10.79
CA PHE A 97 -1.23 -3.84 -10.38
C PHE A 97 -1.36 -2.69 -9.39
N ARG A 98 -0.43 -2.56 -8.45
CA ARG A 98 -0.39 -1.44 -7.50
C ARG A 98 -0.23 -0.10 -8.22
N MET A 99 0.68 -0.01 -9.20
CA MET A 99 0.83 1.20 -10.00
C MET A 99 -0.42 1.56 -10.81
N SER A 100 -1.10 0.55 -11.37
CA SER A 100 -2.36 0.76 -12.10
C SER A 100 -3.48 1.31 -11.21
N GLU A 101 -3.56 0.85 -9.97
CA GLU A 101 -4.55 1.34 -9.00
C GLU A 101 -4.26 2.78 -8.55
N ASP A 102 -2.97 3.13 -8.38
CA ASP A 102 -2.55 4.50 -8.07
C ASP A 102 -2.93 5.49 -9.19
N VAL A 103 -2.77 5.10 -10.46
CA VAL A 103 -3.21 5.90 -11.62
C VAL A 103 -4.74 6.09 -11.64
N ASN A 104 -5.49 5.05 -11.28
CA ASN A 104 -6.94 5.13 -11.24
C ASN A 104 -7.44 6.02 -10.09
N ARG A 105 -6.74 6.03 -8.94
CA ARG A 105 -7.02 6.97 -7.84
C ARG A 105 -6.71 8.43 -8.21
N LEU A 106 -5.66 8.67 -8.99
CA LEU A 106 -5.34 10.01 -9.50
C LEU A 106 -6.41 10.53 -10.47
N ALA A 107 -7.06 9.66 -11.24
CA ALA A 107 -8.22 10.02 -12.05
C ALA A 107 -9.46 10.43 -11.22
N GLY A 108 -9.53 9.99 -9.95
CA GLY A 108 -10.61 10.31 -9.01
C GLY A 108 -10.50 11.66 -8.29
N ILE A 109 -9.46 12.45 -8.51
CA ILE A 109 -9.30 13.79 -7.91
C ILE A 109 -10.10 14.87 -8.67
N ARG A 110 -10.52 14.58 -9.90
CA ARG A 110 -11.38 15.44 -10.75
C ARG A 110 -12.56 16.11 -10.01
N PRO A 111 -13.38 15.42 -9.18
CA PRO A 111 -14.48 16.06 -8.43
C PRO A 111 -14.03 17.07 -7.37
N THR A 112 -12.82 16.98 -6.84
CA THR A 112 -12.25 17.98 -5.92
C THR A 112 -11.85 19.24 -6.68
N VAL A 113 -11.28 19.08 -7.87
CA VAL A 113 -10.94 20.19 -8.76
C VAL A 113 -12.21 20.87 -9.30
N ASP A 114 -13.25 20.10 -9.67
CA ASP A 114 -14.56 20.64 -10.07
C ASP A 114 -15.29 21.38 -8.93
N LYS A 115 -15.15 20.90 -7.68
CA LYS A 115 -15.68 21.62 -6.51
C LYS A 115 -14.92 22.91 -6.25
N LEU A 116 -13.60 22.92 -6.45
CA LEU A 116 -12.79 24.14 -6.34
C LEU A 116 -13.17 25.15 -7.43
N ASP A 117 -13.37 24.69 -8.66
CA ASP A 117 -13.78 25.56 -9.77
C ASP A 117 -15.17 26.19 -9.51
N LYS A 118 -16.13 25.41 -9.02
CA LYS A 118 -17.46 25.93 -8.61
C LYS A 118 -17.41 26.92 -7.45
N PHE A 119 -16.44 26.76 -6.53
CA PHE A 119 -16.28 27.67 -5.39
C PHE A 119 -15.58 28.98 -5.78
N ILE A 120 -14.61 28.90 -6.70
CA ILE A 120 -13.87 30.05 -7.23
C ILE A 120 -14.73 30.87 -8.19
N ASN A 121 -15.48 30.21 -9.08
CA ASN A 121 -16.45 30.87 -9.97
C ASN A 121 -17.72 31.34 -9.25
N GLY A 122 -17.93 30.96 -7.98
CA GLY A 122 -19.03 31.44 -7.14
C GLY A 122 -18.76 32.85 -6.60
N PRO A 123 -19.46 33.91 -7.05
CA PRO A 123 -19.12 35.30 -6.75
C PRO A 123 -19.43 35.76 -5.30
N SER A 124 -19.84 34.84 -4.43
CA SER A 124 -20.33 35.14 -3.08
C SER A 124 -19.23 35.44 -2.07
N TRP A 125 -18.00 34.95 -2.26
CA TRP A 125 -16.91 35.18 -1.29
C TRP A 125 -16.19 36.51 -1.56
N ILE A 126 -16.01 36.88 -2.83
CA ILE A 126 -15.36 38.14 -3.25
C ILE A 126 -16.20 39.33 -2.78
N SER A 127 -17.51 39.25 -2.95
CA SER A 127 -18.46 40.29 -2.49
C SER A 127 -18.45 40.47 -0.97
N ARG A 128 -18.26 39.39 -0.19
CA ARG A 128 -18.13 39.47 1.27
C ARG A 128 -16.83 40.14 1.71
N LEU A 129 -15.72 39.92 1.01
CA LEU A 129 -14.45 40.61 1.30
C LEU A 129 -14.54 42.11 0.99
N VAL A 130 -15.14 42.48 -0.15
CA VAL A 130 -15.34 43.89 -0.53
C VAL A 130 -16.26 44.60 0.47
N GLY A 131 -17.35 43.95 0.89
CA GLY A 131 -18.27 44.51 1.88
C GLY A 131 -17.62 44.71 3.25
N ALA A 132 -16.80 43.75 3.71
CA ALA A 132 -16.09 43.87 4.98
C ALA A 132 -15.14 45.06 5.01
N VAL A 133 -14.36 45.28 3.94
CA VAL A 133 -13.44 46.43 3.83
C VAL A 133 -14.20 47.78 3.85
N GLN A 134 -15.39 47.84 3.25
CA GLN A 134 -16.21 49.05 3.30
C GLN A 134 -16.75 49.36 4.70
N THR A 135 -17.13 48.33 5.47
CA THR A 135 -17.62 48.53 6.85
C THR A 135 -16.55 49.07 7.79
N THR A 136 -15.30 48.60 7.67
CA THR A 136 -14.18 49.12 8.48
C THR A 136 -13.87 50.58 8.17
N ASN A 137 -14.04 51.01 6.91
CA ASN A 137 -13.77 52.38 6.50
C ASN A 137 -14.89 53.36 6.91
N GLN A 138 -16.15 52.91 7.00
CA GLN A 138 -17.24 53.75 7.53
C GLN A 138 -17.15 53.94 9.04
N GLN A 139 -16.69 52.95 9.79
CA GLN A 139 -16.58 53.02 11.25
C GLN A 139 -15.45 53.96 11.73
N ALA A 140 -14.48 54.26 10.85
CA ALA A 140 -13.47 55.28 11.09
C ALA A 140 -13.99 56.74 10.94
N LYS A 141 -15.23 56.95 10.49
CA LYS A 141 -15.80 58.27 10.16
C LYS A 141 -16.94 58.73 11.08
N ALA A 142 -17.04 58.22 12.31
CA ALA A 142 -18.01 58.71 13.30
C ALA A 142 -17.33 59.61 14.36
N PRO A 143 -17.82 60.84 14.63
CA PRO A 143 -17.26 61.70 15.66
C PRO A 143 -17.58 61.16 17.05
N ARG A 144 -16.53 61.04 17.87
CA ARG A 144 -16.57 60.64 19.29
C ARG A 144 -17.46 61.61 20.07
N ALA A 145 -18.66 61.19 20.46
CA ALA A 145 -19.54 62.00 21.30
C ALA A 145 -18.98 62.10 22.72
N THR A 146 -18.63 63.32 23.14
CA THR A 146 -18.22 63.68 24.50
C THR A 146 -19.42 63.56 25.46
N PRO A 147 -19.29 62.92 26.63
CA PRO A 147 -20.38 62.89 27.61
C PRO A 147 -20.52 64.28 28.25
N ALA A 148 -21.73 64.83 28.18
CA ALA A 148 -22.08 66.14 28.74
C ALA A 148 -22.05 66.11 30.27
N ILE A 149 -21.30 67.04 30.87
CA ILE A 149 -21.26 67.31 32.31
C ILE A 149 -22.47 68.16 32.68
N HIS A 150 -23.24 67.68 33.66
CA HIS A 150 -24.44 68.33 34.19
C HIS A 150 -24.04 69.45 35.19
N PRO A 151 -24.55 70.69 35.09
CA PRO A 151 -24.28 71.72 36.10
C PRO A 151 -25.27 71.60 37.26
N GLU A 152 -24.76 71.31 38.45
CA GLU A 152 -25.50 71.37 39.72
C GLU A 152 -25.43 72.81 40.26
N LYS A 153 -26.60 73.46 40.40
CA LYS A 153 -26.79 74.73 41.13
C LYS A 153 -26.46 74.49 42.62
N THR A 154 -26.09 75.45 43.46
CA THR A 154 -26.94 76.51 44.06
C THR A 154 -26.08 77.34 45.07
N PRO A 155 -26.62 78.42 45.72
CA PRO A 155 -25.90 79.64 46.12
C PRO A 155 -25.06 79.58 47.40
#